data_AF-A0A352F232-F1
#
_entry.id   AF-A0A352F232-F1
#
_cell.length_a   1.000
_cell.length_b   1.000
_cell.length_c   1.000
_cell.angle_alpha   90.00
_cell.angle_beta   90.00
_cell.angle_gamma   90.00
#
_symmetry.space_group_name_H-M   'P 1'
#
loop_
_entity.id
_entity.type
_entity.pdbx_description
1 polymer ?
#
loop_
_entity_poly.entity_id
_entity_poly.type
_entity_poly.pdbx_seq_one_letter_code
_entity_poly.pdbx_strand_id
1 'polypeptide(L)'
;MTHRFPLQAFLLVLLLPLAINAQETVQKVIEQPPATATAAAPAKKSKPTSAAAKAKIEQQKALGLTVLVSLANEARNFSDQTLRARTLSRIADALWEPDPDQGRALFRKAWDAAEVADQDAARRTEEERQRQQGGDTTRPFALVQPSDLRSEVLRLAAKRDRALGEELLDKLKEARKQEATDAGGPPRLDPFATPATVRQRLRLANQLLETDVERALQFADPVLGTVTMDGLNFLSSLRDKNAAAADRRYLRMLAIAETDLKSDANTVSLLSSFPFTPHLFVTFDSGGGQSSSSMTRPTPPPEVAPELRSAYLRVAAQILLRPMPNREQDRSSSGLQGKYQVIKRLLPLFEQYASKEIADQLRVEMAVLKQGIPGNVSESDDENPIQRGITPERKPEDVEKSLLDRIERAKTSEERDGLYLQLASRTAQRGDMRARDFAEKIEDSELRKQARPFVDMYLARNAIEKKDIEKALTLAAKGDLTHLQRAWLLTQVAKALPPAEREKAVESIAEAAAEARRIDVSDADRPRALVAVANALWLMDHARAWETILEVVKAANSAEGFNGEDGGLMWRLQSKNMTSLHSSSVDDFNLLGIFRSLSQENASQAIELARSFEGEAPRATALIAVSRTLLGEKK
;
A
#
# COMPACT_ATOMS: atom_id res chain seq x y z
N MET A 1 19.29 -60.67 -32.85
CA MET A 1 20.39 -60.48 -31.88
C MET A 1 19.93 -59.37 -30.94
N THR A 2 19.62 -59.54 -29.64
CA THR A 2 20.29 -60.25 -28.52
C THR A 2 21.62 -59.58 -28.14
N HIS A 3 21.95 -59.22 -26.88
CA HIS A 3 21.35 -59.39 -25.52
C HIS A 3 21.42 -58.03 -24.76
N ARG A 4 20.73 -57.65 -23.65
CA ARG A 4 19.98 -58.26 -22.52
C ARG A 4 20.78 -58.80 -21.30
N PHE A 5 20.20 -58.56 -20.10
CA PHE A 5 20.48 -59.09 -18.74
C PHE A 5 21.59 -58.43 -17.89
N PRO A 6 21.57 -58.53 -16.52
CA PRO A 6 20.48 -58.96 -15.59
C PRO A 6 20.31 -58.08 -14.30
N LEU A 7 19.47 -58.56 -13.36
CA LEU A 7 19.23 -58.15 -11.95
C LEU A 7 18.46 -56.84 -11.67
N GLN A 8 17.76 -56.69 -10.53
CA GLN A 8 16.85 -57.57 -9.74
C GLN A 8 16.39 -56.80 -8.48
N ALA A 9 15.09 -56.73 -8.20
CA ALA A 9 14.54 -56.53 -6.84
C ALA A 9 13.07 -56.94 -6.81
N PHE A 10 12.64 -57.62 -5.73
CA PHE A 10 11.24 -57.98 -5.47
C PHE A 10 10.59 -56.95 -4.54
N LEU A 11 9.29 -56.69 -4.72
CA LEU A 11 8.33 -57.03 -3.68
C LEU A 11 6.93 -57.28 -4.28
N LEU A 12 6.15 -58.13 -3.59
CA LEU A 12 4.81 -58.54 -3.98
C LEU A 12 3.84 -58.13 -2.86
N VAL A 13 2.62 -57.69 -3.20
CA VAL A 13 1.49 -57.64 -2.28
C VAL A 13 0.30 -58.31 -2.98
N LEU A 14 -0.30 -59.28 -2.30
CA LEU A 14 -1.38 -60.13 -2.82
C LEU A 14 -2.76 -59.68 -2.30
N LEU A 15 -3.80 -60.14 -2.96
CA LEU A 15 -5.19 -59.71 -2.77
C LEU A 15 -6.10 -60.88 -2.35
N LEU A 16 -7.11 -60.55 -1.53
CA LEU A 16 -8.39 -61.29 -1.37
C LEU A 16 -8.26 -62.70 -0.71
N PRO A 17 -9.37 -63.42 -0.46
CA PRO A 17 -10.36 -63.06 0.58
C PRO A 17 -10.81 -64.29 1.41
N LEU A 18 -11.75 -64.11 2.36
CA LEU A 18 -12.77 -65.10 2.76
C LEU A 18 -13.93 -64.42 3.53
N ALA A 19 -15.05 -65.13 3.72
CA ALA A 19 -16.34 -64.53 4.16
C ALA A 19 -17.20 -65.52 5.00
N ILE A 20 -18.47 -65.14 5.27
CA ILE A 20 -19.55 -65.95 5.89
C ILE A 20 -19.44 -66.02 7.46
N ASN A 21 -20.48 -65.91 8.30
CA ASN A 21 -21.94 -65.92 8.12
C ASN A 21 -22.73 -64.90 9.01
N ALA A 22 -24.05 -64.87 8.86
CA ALA A 22 -25.01 -63.99 9.54
C ALA A 22 -25.47 -64.42 10.95
N GLN A 23 -26.05 -63.49 11.74
CA GLN A 23 -27.40 -63.61 12.34
C GLN A 23 -27.88 -62.30 13.02
N GLU A 24 -29.19 -62.09 13.11
CA GLU A 24 -29.85 -61.03 13.90
C GLU A 24 -30.36 -61.58 15.25
N THR A 25 -30.36 -60.77 16.32
CA THR A 25 -31.55 -60.52 17.20
C THR A 25 -31.29 -59.46 18.29
N VAL A 26 -31.93 -58.30 18.15
CA VAL A 26 -32.80 -57.58 19.12
C VAL A 26 -32.57 -57.74 20.65
N GLN A 27 -32.24 -56.61 21.32
CA GLN A 27 -32.49 -56.23 22.75
C GLN A 27 -31.82 -57.08 23.87
N LYS A 28 -31.26 -56.47 24.92
CA LYS A 28 -31.98 -55.64 25.91
C LYS A 28 -31.07 -54.68 26.73
N VAL A 29 -31.71 -53.73 27.42
CA VAL A 29 -31.20 -52.71 28.36
C VAL A 29 -30.42 -53.28 29.55
N ILE A 30 -29.41 -52.55 30.05
CA ILE A 30 -29.07 -52.35 31.49
C ILE A 30 -28.15 -51.11 31.65
N GLU A 31 -28.23 -50.43 32.80
CA GLU A 31 -27.49 -49.20 33.13
C GLU A 31 -26.19 -49.46 33.95
N GLN A 32 -25.49 -48.37 34.29
CA GLN A 32 -24.27 -48.26 35.13
C GLN A 32 -24.41 -48.95 36.51
N PRO A 33 -23.32 -49.31 37.26
CA PRO A 33 -22.10 -48.48 37.48
C PRO A 33 -20.79 -49.29 37.75
N PRO A 34 -19.72 -48.72 38.37
CA PRO A 34 -19.10 -47.38 38.21
C PRO A 34 -17.66 -47.48 37.65
N ALA A 35 -17.06 -46.34 37.27
CA ALA A 35 -15.66 -46.28 36.80
C ALA A 35 -14.70 -45.72 37.88
N THR A 36 -13.54 -46.37 38.05
CA THR A 36 -12.37 -45.83 38.79
C THR A 36 -11.48 -44.98 37.87
N ALA A 37 -10.74 -44.04 38.46
CA ALA A 37 -10.08 -42.98 37.71
C ALA A 37 -8.74 -43.36 37.03
N THR A 38 -8.43 -42.64 35.95
CA THR A 38 -7.06 -42.42 35.46
C THR A 38 -6.85 -40.92 35.23
N ALA A 39 -5.65 -40.41 35.51
CA ALA A 39 -5.43 -38.97 35.74
C ALA A 39 -5.44 -38.10 34.47
N ALA A 40 -6.03 -36.91 34.57
CA ALA A 40 -5.96 -35.86 33.56
C ALA A 40 -4.73 -34.95 33.75
N ALA A 41 -4.13 -34.51 32.66
CA ALA A 41 -3.01 -33.56 32.69
C ALA A 41 -3.47 -32.15 33.18
N PRO A 42 -2.63 -31.41 33.92
CA PRO A 42 -3.03 -30.13 34.51
C PRO A 42 -3.16 -29.02 33.46
N ALA A 43 -4.39 -28.56 33.23
CA ALA A 43 -4.64 -27.36 32.42
C ALA A 43 -3.92 -26.13 33.03
N LYS A 44 -3.30 -25.30 32.18
CA LYS A 44 -2.62 -24.06 32.58
C LYS A 44 -3.64 -23.04 33.12
N LYS A 45 -3.91 -23.08 34.43
CA LYS A 45 -4.70 -22.04 35.12
C LYS A 45 -3.98 -20.69 34.98
N SER A 46 -4.64 -19.72 34.36
CA SER A 46 -4.24 -18.31 34.43
C SER A 46 -4.26 -17.86 35.89
N LYS A 47 -3.15 -17.30 36.39
CA LYS A 47 -3.13 -16.71 37.74
C LYS A 47 -4.18 -15.58 37.81
N PRO A 48 -5.01 -15.49 38.86
CA PRO A 48 -5.89 -14.36 39.04
C PRO A 48 -5.05 -13.09 39.27
N THR A 49 -5.29 -12.03 38.48
CA THR A 49 -4.72 -10.71 38.73
C THR A 49 -5.19 -10.21 40.10
N SER A 50 -4.25 -9.90 40.99
CA SER A 50 -4.55 -9.43 42.34
C SER A 50 -5.34 -8.12 42.33
N ALA A 51 -6.08 -7.84 43.40
CA ALA A 51 -6.85 -6.60 43.52
C ALA A 51 -5.97 -5.35 43.34
N ALA A 52 -4.75 -5.36 43.89
CA ALA A 52 -3.77 -4.29 43.71
C ALA A 52 -3.33 -4.12 42.23
N ALA A 53 -3.15 -5.22 41.49
CA ALA A 53 -2.81 -5.14 40.06
C ALA A 53 -3.97 -4.57 39.23
N LYS A 54 -5.22 -4.93 39.55
CA LYS A 54 -6.41 -4.34 38.93
C LYS A 54 -6.55 -2.85 39.27
N ALA A 55 -6.36 -2.46 40.52
CA ALA A 55 -6.38 -1.07 40.95
C ALA A 55 -5.32 -0.22 40.23
N LYS A 56 -4.10 -0.74 40.05
CA LYS A 56 -3.05 -0.06 39.27
C LYS A 56 -3.45 0.14 37.80
N ILE A 57 -4.10 -0.86 37.18
CA ILE A 57 -4.57 -0.75 35.79
C ILE A 57 -5.68 0.31 35.65
N GLU A 58 -6.67 0.35 36.55
CA GLU A 58 -7.70 1.39 36.51
C GLU A 58 -7.15 2.78 36.81
N GLN A 59 -6.17 2.90 37.71
CA GLN A 59 -5.45 4.17 37.95
C GLN A 59 -4.67 4.63 36.70
N GLN A 60 -4.02 3.70 35.97
CA GLN A 60 -3.34 3.99 34.72
C GLN A 60 -4.32 4.47 33.63
N LYS A 61 -5.46 3.78 33.44
CA LYS A 61 -6.50 4.24 32.52
C LYS A 61 -7.03 5.64 32.88
N ALA A 62 -7.34 5.89 34.16
CA ALA A 62 -7.85 7.18 34.62
C ALA A 62 -6.86 8.32 34.35
N LEU A 63 -5.56 8.07 34.51
CA LEU A 63 -4.50 9.01 34.12
C LEU A 63 -4.50 9.25 32.59
N GLY A 64 -4.57 8.18 31.78
CA GLY A 64 -4.63 8.28 30.32
C GLY A 64 -5.85 9.06 29.80
N LEU A 65 -7.03 8.82 30.39
CA LEU A 65 -8.25 9.60 30.12
C LEU A 65 -8.05 11.07 30.48
N THR A 66 -7.51 11.37 31.66
CA THR A 66 -7.28 12.75 32.12
C THR A 66 -6.35 13.51 31.17
N VAL A 67 -5.28 12.86 30.70
CA VAL A 67 -4.36 13.46 29.72
C VAL A 67 -5.03 13.68 28.37
N LEU A 68 -5.79 12.71 27.84
CA LEU A 68 -6.51 12.87 26.56
C LEU A 68 -7.59 13.95 26.61
N VAL A 69 -8.37 14.04 27.70
CA VAL A 69 -9.40 15.07 27.85
C VAL A 69 -8.77 16.46 28.02
N SER A 70 -7.65 16.57 28.74
CA SER A 70 -6.87 17.81 28.81
C SER A 70 -6.39 18.24 27.42
N LEU A 71 -5.73 17.34 26.68
CA LEU A 71 -5.23 17.61 25.33
C LEU A 71 -6.36 17.89 24.33
N ALA A 72 -7.54 17.26 24.47
CA ALA A 72 -8.71 17.52 23.63
C ALA A 72 -9.36 18.89 23.89
N ASN A 73 -9.06 19.53 25.02
CA ASN A 73 -9.44 20.92 25.30
C ASN A 73 -8.36 21.90 24.79
N GLU A 74 -7.07 21.57 24.96
CA GLU A 74 -5.94 22.33 24.39
C GLU A 74 -6.03 22.40 22.85
N ALA A 75 -6.19 21.25 22.20
CA ALA A 75 -6.18 21.11 20.75
C ALA A 75 -7.29 21.87 20.01
N ARG A 76 -8.39 22.22 20.69
CA ARG A 76 -9.44 23.08 20.12
C ARG A 76 -8.96 24.51 19.85
N ASN A 77 -7.90 24.92 20.55
CA ASN A 77 -7.34 26.27 20.47
C ASN A 77 -6.10 26.33 19.57
N PHE A 78 -5.52 25.19 19.16
CA PHE A 78 -4.37 25.11 18.24
C PHE A 78 -4.59 25.97 17.01
N SER A 79 -3.57 26.74 16.63
CA SER A 79 -3.68 27.74 15.56
C SER A 79 -3.77 27.08 14.17
N ASP A 80 -2.97 26.06 13.93
CA ASP A 80 -3.02 25.25 12.70
C ASP A 80 -4.23 24.32 12.70
N GLN A 81 -5.09 24.47 11.69
CA GLN A 81 -6.27 23.63 11.50
C GLN A 81 -5.91 22.20 11.08
N THR A 82 -4.75 22.00 10.43
CA THR A 82 -4.23 20.68 10.03
C THR A 82 -3.89 19.84 11.26
N LEU A 83 -3.09 20.40 12.17
CA LEU A 83 -2.79 19.79 13.46
C LEU A 83 -4.06 19.58 14.29
N ARG A 84 -4.91 20.61 14.41
CA ARG A 84 -6.20 20.52 15.14
C ARG A 84 -7.04 19.33 14.67
N ALA A 85 -7.23 19.16 13.37
CA ALA A 85 -7.99 18.04 12.80
C ALA A 85 -7.37 16.67 13.14
N ARG A 86 -6.05 16.53 12.99
CA ARG A 86 -5.32 15.28 13.29
C ARG A 86 -5.33 14.94 14.77
N THR A 87 -5.02 15.89 15.65
CA THR A 87 -5.02 15.69 17.10
C THR A 87 -6.42 15.34 17.61
N LEU A 88 -7.45 16.08 17.22
CA LEU A 88 -8.83 15.80 17.66
C LEU A 88 -9.33 14.43 17.18
N SER A 89 -9.09 14.05 15.92
CA SER A 89 -9.54 12.75 15.38
C SER A 89 -8.78 11.54 15.97
N ARG A 90 -7.51 11.69 16.35
CA ARG A 90 -6.75 10.64 17.03
C ARG A 90 -7.11 10.50 18.51
N ILE A 91 -7.47 11.60 19.18
CA ILE A 91 -8.04 11.52 20.54
C ILE A 91 -9.44 10.90 20.48
N ALA A 92 -10.25 11.23 19.46
CA ALA A 92 -11.54 10.58 19.23
C ALA A 92 -11.42 9.05 19.01
N ASP A 93 -10.44 8.61 18.20
CA ASP A 93 -10.13 7.17 18.03
C ASP A 93 -9.62 6.52 19.34
N ALA A 94 -8.88 7.23 20.19
CA ALA A 94 -8.38 6.71 21.46
C ALA A 94 -9.47 6.61 22.54
N LEU A 95 -10.39 7.58 22.56
CA LEU A 95 -11.50 7.63 23.52
C LEU A 95 -12.70 6.76 23.11
N TRP A 96 -12.65 6.09 21.95
CA TRP A 96 -13.82 5.36 21.44
C TRP A 96 -14.35 4.25 22.36
N GLU A 97 -13.45 3.47 22.98
CA GLU A 97 -13.84 2.41 23.92
C GLU A 97 -14.33 2.96 25.29
N PRO A 98 -13.65 3.94 25.92
CA PRO A 98 -14.09 4.47 27.23
C PRO A 98 -15.24 5.51 27.17
N ASP A 99 -15.33 6.32 26.12
CA ASP A 99 -16.38 7.34 25.92
C ASP A 99 -16.66 7.55 24.41
N PRO A 100 -17.51 6.72 23.80
CA PRO A 100 -17.82 6.81 22.37
C PRO A 100 -18.59 8.09 22.01
N ASP A 101 -19.29 8.75 22.94
CA ASP A 101 -20.07 9.95 22.65
C ASP A 101 -19.19 11.21 22.67
N GLN A 102 -18.22 11.30 23.59
CA GLN A 102 -17.12 12.25 23.47
C GLN A 102 -16.29 11.96 22.21
N GLY A 103 -16.06 10.68 21.86
CA GLY A 103 -15.46 10.27 20.60
C GLY A 103 -16.19 10.83 19.37
N ARG A 104 -17.50 10.63 19.26
CA ARG A 104 -18.36 11.21 18.19
C ARG A 104 -18.27 12.73 18.14
N ALA A 105 -18.34 13.40 19.29
CA ALA A 105 -18.27 14.85 19.39
C ALA A 105 -16.90 15.41 18.96
N LEU A 106 -15.82 14.70 19.24
CA LEU A 106 -14.46 15.06 18.80
C LEU A 106 -14.22 14.78 17.32
N PHE A 107 -14.75 13.68 16.77
CA PHE A 107 -14.69 13.42 15.33
C PHE A 107 -15.40 14.49 14.50
N ARG A 108 -16.56 14.99 14.94
CA ARG A 108 -17.23 16.12 14.27
C ARG A 108 -16.38 17.39 14.33
N LYS A 109 -15.83 17.76 15.49
CA LYS A 109 -14.92 18.91 15.61
C LYS A 109 -13.62 18.77 14.81
N ALA A 110 -13.13 17.54 14.64
CA ALA A 110 -11.99 17.25 13.76
C ALA A 110 -12.36 17.42 12.28
N TRP A 111 -13.58 17.05 11.89
CA TRP A 111 -14.12 17.27 10.55
C TRP A 111 -14.28 18.76 10.25
N ASP A 112 -14.88 19.52 11.16
CA ASP A 112 -15.10 20.96 10.99
C ASP A 112 -13.75 21.71 10.84
N ALA A 113 -12.71 21.28 11.56
CA ALA A 113 -11.34 21.78 11.38
C ALA A 113 -10.70 21.34 10.05
N ALA A 114 -10.95 20.11 9.60
CA ALA A 114 -10.47 19.60 8.31
C ALA A 114 -11.12 20.30 7.11
N GLU A 115 -12.38 20.72 7.22
CA GLU A 115 -13.05 21.54 6.20
C GLU A 115 -12.34 22.89 6.02
N VAL A 116 -12.02 23.60 7.11
CA VAL A 116 -11.26 24.86 7.03
C VAL A 116 -9.85 24.64 6.49
N ALA A 117 -9.16 23.59 6.94
CA ALA A 117 -7.79 23.28 6.49
C ALA A 117 -7.73 22.94 4.99
N ASP A 118 -8.63 22.08 4.49
CA ASP A 118 -8.71 21.73 3.07
C ASP A 118 -9.07 22.96 2.21
N GLN A 119 -9.96 23.85 2.68
CA GLN A 119 -10.34 25.09 1.99
C GLN A 119 -9.19 26.10 1.92
N ASP A 120 -8.48 26.33 3.03
CA ASP A 120 -7.30 27.19 3.08
C ASP A 120 -6.18 26.66 2.18
N ALA A 121 -5.96 25.35 2.15
CA ALA A 121 -4.98 24.72 1.27
C ALA A 121 -5.37 24.88 -0.21
N ALA A 122 -6.64 24.63 -0.57
CA ALA A 122 -7.15 24.83 -1.93
C ALA A 122 -7.01 26.29 -2.39
N ARG A 123 -7.31 27.27 -1.53
CA ARG A 123 -7.13 28.70 -1.83
C ARG A 123 -5.66 29.04 -2.08
N ARG A 124 -4.72 28.54 -1.26
CA ARG A 124 -3.27 28.73 -1.48
C ARG A 124 -2.82 28.16 -2.82
N THR A 125 -3.28 26.95 -3.20
CA THR A 125 -2.96 26.34 -4.50
C THR A 125 -3.55 27.13 -5.68
N GLU A 126 -4.72 27.76 -5.52
CA GLU A 126 -5.28 28.70 -6.51
C GLU A 126 -4.44 29.99 -6.62
N GLU A 127 -4.11 30.63 -5.51
CA GLU A 127 -3.24 31.83 -5.49
C GLU A 127 -1.87 31.57 -6.12
N GLU A 128 -1.25 30.42 -5.85
CA GLU A 128 0.00 29.99 -6.49
C GLU A 128 -0.18 29.80 -8.00
N ARG A 129 -1.26 29.15 -8.44
CA ARG A 129 -1.55 28.95 -9.86
C ARG A 129 -1.71 30.27 -10.61
N GLN A 130 -2.42 31.24 -10.02
CA GLN A 130 -2.61 32.57 -10.61
C GLN A 130 -1.30 33.35 -10.70
N ARG A 131 -0.47 33.33 -9.65
CA ARG A 131 0.87 33.94 -9.66
C ARG A 131 1.78 33.31 -10.72
N GLN A 132 1.65 32.01 -10.96
CA GLN A 132 2.43 31.28 -11.97
C GLN A 132 1.92 31.52 -13.40
N GLN A 133 0.62 31.73 -13.61
CA GLN A 133 0.07 32.10 -14.93
C GLN A 133 0.52 33.48 -15.43
N GLY A 134 1.05 34.33 -14.55
CA GLY A 134 1.72 35.60 -14.90
C GLY A 134 3.24 35.52 -15.03
N GLY A 135 3.85 34.33 -15.00
CA GLY A 135 5.31 34.13 -14.97
C GLY A 135 5.85 33.23 -16.08
N ASP A 136 7.15 33.38 -16.38
CA ASP A 136 7.81 32.67 -17.48
C ASP A 136 7.82 31.14 -17.29
N THR A 137 7.44 30.41 -18.34
CA THR A 137 6.89 29.04 -18.32
C THR A 137 7.91 27.91 -18.09
N THR A 138 9.14 28.23 -17.68
CA THR A 138 10.32 27.34 -17.86
C THR A 138 10.68 26.54 -16.59
N ARG A 139 9.70 26.17 -15.75
CA ARG A 139 9.89 25.26 -14.60
C ARG A 139 8.86 24.13 -14.57
N PRO A 140 9.26 22.85 -14.63
CA PRO A 140 8.32 21.73 -14.48
C PRO A 140 7.91 21.58 -13.00
N PHE A 141 6.62 21.76 -12.73
CA PHE A 141 6.08 21.75 -11.37
C PHE A 141 5.79 20.35 -10.86
N ALA A 142 6.27 20.06 -9.65
CA ALA A 142 5.63 19.09 -8.77
C ALA A 142 4.54 19.83 -7.97
N LEU A 143 3.30 19.78 -8.45
CA LEU A 143 2.15 20.26 -7.67
C LEU A 143 2.05 19.42 -6.39
N VAL A 144 2.35 20.02 -5.25
CA VAL A 144 2.08 19.43 -3.94
C VAL A 144 0.56 19.35 -3.82
N GLN A 145 0.00 18.14 -3.95
CA GLN A 145 -1.43 17.96 -3.72
C GLN A 145 -1.74 18.31 -2.26
N PRO A 146 -2.74 19.17 -1.99
CA PRO A 146 -3.14 19.47 -0.62
C PRO A 146 -3.57 18.19 0.08
N SER A 147 -3.20 18.04 1.35
CA SER A 147 -3.58 16.88 2.15
C SER A 147 -5.10 16.84 2.33
N ASP A 148 -5.74 15.78 1.83
CA ASP A 148 -7.19 15.51 1.94
C ASP A 148 -7.53 15.10 3.40
N LEU A 149 -7.56 16.09 4.31
CA LEU A 149 -7.69 15.87 5.75
C LEU A 149 -9.10 15.39 6.09
N ARG A 150 -10.11 15.84 5.33
CA ARG A 150 -11.47 15.30 5.40
C ARG A 150 -11.46 13.78 5.20
N SER A 151 -10.72 13.25 4.22
CA SER A 151 -10.57 11.80 4.06
C SER A 151 -9.81 11.12 5.22
N GLU A 152 -8.83 11.78 5.85
CA GLU A 152 -8.14 11.23 7.02
C GLU A 152 -9.10 11.06 8.22
N VAL A 153 -9.91 12.08 8.51
CA VAL A 153 -10.92 12.07 9.59
C VAL A 153 -12.04 11.06 9.28
N LEU A 154 -12.58 11.06 8.05
CA LEU A 154 -13.61 10.12 7.59
C LEU A 154 -13.18 8.66 7.81
N ARG A 155 -11.94 8.31 7.44
CA ARG A 155 -11.41 6.96 7.59
C ARG A 155 -11.35 6.51 9.06
N LEU A 156 -10.94 7.39 9.97
CA LEU A 156 -10.89 7.09 11.40
C LEU A 156 -12.30 6.97 12.01
N ALA A 157 -13.22 7.87 11.64
CA ALA A 157 -14.61 7.84 12.09
C ALA A 157 -15.35 6.59 11.60
N ALA A 158 -15.29 6.28 10.29
CA ALA A 158 -15.97 5.16 9.66
C ALA A 158 -15.52 3.79 10.19
N LYS A 159 -14.24 3.66 10.55
CA LYS A 159 -13.68 2.48 11.23
C LYS A 159 -14.36 2.22 12.57
N ARG A 160 -14.69 3.27 13.32
CA ARG A 160 -15.33 3.18 14.63
C ARG A 160 -16.85 3.04 14.50
N ASP A 161 -17.51 3.98 13.84
CA ASP A 161 -18.97 4.06 13.73
C ASP A 161 -19.40 4.20 12.27
N ARG A 162 -20.28 3.28 11.80
CA ARG A 162 -20.79 3.33 10.42
C ARG A 162 -21.71 4.52 10.20
N ALA A 163 -22.58 4.88 11.15
CA ALA A 163 -23.51 5.97 10.98
C ALA A 163 -22.77 7.32 10.88
N LEU A 164 -21.74 7.51 11.70
CA LEU A 164 -20.83 8.66 11.60
C LEU A 164 -20.01 8.63 10.30
N GLY A 165 -19.55 7.44 9.87
CA GLY A 165 -18.85 7.28 8.60
C GLY A 165 -19.71 7.64 7.38
N GLU A 166 -21.01 7.30 7.39
CA GLU A 166 -21.96 7.70 6.35
C GLU A 166 -22.29 9.20 6.45
N GLU A 167 -22.49 9.76 7.65
CA GLU A 167 -22.68 11.22 7.88
C GLU A 167 -21.56 12.06 7.26
N LEU A 168 -20.30 11.73 7.56
CA LEU A 168 -19.14 12.46 7.05
C LEU A 168 -18.90 12.18 5.55
N LEU A 169 -19.24 10.98 5.06
CA LEU A 169 -19.18 10.66 3.64
C LEU A 169 -20.24 11.42 2.83
N ASP A 170 -21.42 11.71 3.41
CA ASP A 170 -22.44 12.56 2.78
C ASP A 170 -22.04 14.04 2.79
N LYS A 171 -21.50 14.56 3.90
CA LYS A 171 -20.88 15.91 3.93
C LYS A 171 -19.84 16.07 2.82
N LEU A 172 -18.96 15.07 2.63
CA LEU A 172 -17.91 15.11 1.60
C LEU A 172 -18.47 15.17 0.16
N LYS A 173 -19.65 14.60 -0.11
CA LYS A 173 -20.29 14.64 -1.43
C LYS A 173 -20.82 16.03 -1.74
N GLU A 174 -21.57 16.62 -0.80
CA GLU A 174 -22.15 17.95 -1.00
C GLU A 174 -21.06 19.04 -1.03
N ALA A 175 -20.01 18.94 -0.22
CA ALA A 175 -18.86 19.83 -0.30
C ALA A 175 -18.15 19.74 -1.68
N ARG A 176 -17.86 18.54 -2.19
CA ARG A 176 -17.25 18.41 -3.53
C ARG A 176 -18.16 18.80 -4.68
N LYS A 177 -19.47 18.77 -4.49
CA LYS A 177 -20.48 19.23 -5.44
C LYS A 177 -20.54 20.76 -5.51
N GLN A 178 -20.37 21.45 -4.37
CA GLN A 178 -20.17 22.90 -4.30
C GLN A 178 -18.82 23.30 -4.93
N GLU A 179 -17.73 22.65 -4.53
CA GLU A 179 -16.40 22.84 -5.15
C GLU A 179 -16.43 22.67 -6.69
N ALA A 180 -17.24 21.73 -7.19
CA ALA A 180 -17.41 21.49 -8.62
C ALA A 180 -18.33 22.51 -9.35
N THR A 181 -19.34 23.09 -8.69
CA THR A 181 -20.11 24.20 -9.28
C THR A 181 -19.29 25.48 -9.36
N ASP A 182 -18.49 25.75 -8.33
CA ASP A 182 -17.72 26.98 -8.22
C ASP A 182 -16.50 26.97 -9.17
N ALA A 183 -15.93 25.80 -9.45
CA ALA A 183 -14.83 25.62 -10.40
C ALA A 183 -15.21 25.81 -11.89
N GLY A 184 -16.51 25.92 -12.22
CA GLY A 184 -17.02 26.29 -13.55
C GLY A 184 -16.71 25.34 -14.73
N GLY A 185 -15.91 24.29 -14.53
CA GLY A 185 -15.45 23.40 -15.59
C GLY A 185 -16.44 22.27 -15.89
N PRO A 186 -16.84 22.05 -17.16
CA PRO A 186 -17.61 20.86 -17.52
C PRO A 186 -16.77 19.60 -17.23
N PRO A 187 -17.36 18.55 -16.63
CA PRO A 187 -16.62 17.33 -16.35
C PRO A 187 -16.11 16.69 -17.65
N ARG A 188 -14.84 16.30 -17.69
CA ARG A 188 -14.30 15.48 -18.79
C ARG A 188 -14.99 14.11 -18.74
N LEU A 189 -15.95 13.92 -19.65
CA LEU A 189 -16.77 12.72 -19.79
C LEU A 189 -15.97 11.56 -20.39
N ASP A 190 -15.10 10.96 -19.57
CA ASP A 190 -14.61 9.59 -19.77
C ASP A 190 -15.76 8.62 -19.45
N PRO A 191 -16.21 7.76 -20.39
CA PRO A 191 -17.27 6.77 -20.16
C PRO A 191 -16.99 5.79 -19.01
N PHE A 192 -15.73 5.59 -18.62
CA PHE A 192 -15.31 4.73 -17.51
C PHE A 192 -14.96 5.49 -16.23
N ALA A 193 -15.16 6.80 -16.17
CA ALA A 193 -14.97 7.58 -14.96
C ALA A 193 -15.97 7.13 -13.87
N THR A 194 -15.54 6.25 -12.98
CA THR A 194 -16.25 5.89 -11.73
C THR A 194 -16.78 7.17 -11.09
N PRO A 195 -18.11 7.31 -10.87
CA PRO A 195 -18.69 8.51 -10.30
C PRO A 195 -17.99 8.92 -9.01
N ALA A 196 -17.74 10.21 -8.81
CA ALA A 196 -16.89 10.69 -7.70
C ALA A 196 -17.33 10.14 -6.32
N THR A 197 -18.65 10.05 -6.10
CA THR A 197 -19.27 9.50 -4.90
C THR A 197 -19.02 8.00 -4.70
N VAL A 198 -19.03 7.21 -5.79
CA VAL A 198 -18.68 5.79 -5.81
C VAL A 198 -17.18 5.61 -5.56
N ARG A 199 -16.34 6.43 -6.22
CA ARG A 199 -14.88 6.41 -6.08
C ARG A 199 -14.43 6.74 -4.65
N GLN A 200 -15.04 7.74 -4.02
CA GLN A 200 -14.83 8.07 -2.60
C GLN A 200 -15.18 6.89 -1.68
N ARG A 201 -16.37 6.31 -1.85
CA ARG A 201 -16.86 5.18 -1.05
C ARG A 201 -15.96 3.93 -1.21
N LEU A 202 -15.49 3.63 -2.42
CA LEU A 202 -14.56 2.54 -2.69
C LEU A 202 -13.13 2.84 -2.19
N ARG A 203 -12.65 4.09 -2.25
CA ARG A 203 -11.37 4.50 -1.65
C ARG A 203 -11.39 4.32 -0.12
N LEU A 204 -12.49 4.72 0.53
CA LEU A 204 -12.72 4.48 1.96
C LEU A 204 -12.76 2.98 2.28
N ALA A 205 -13.49 2.18 1.48
CA ALA A 205 -13.55 0.73 1.68
C ALA A 205 -12.17 0.07 1.55
N ASN A 206 -11.36 0.42 0.54
CA ASN A 206 -9.98 -0.05 0.41
C ASN A 206 -9.11 0.35 1.61
N GLN A 207 -9.24 1.57 2.13
CA GLN A 207 -8.51 2.02 3.32
C GLN A 207 -8.91 1.31 4.62
N LEU A 208 -10.16 0.85 4.72
CA LEU A 208 -10.66 0.08 5.86
C LEU A 208 -10.23 -1.40 5.78
N LEU A 209 -10.14 -1.95 4.57
CA LEU A 209 -9.88 -3.36 4.28
C LEU A 209 -8.60 -3.92 4.93
N GLU A 210 -7.58 -3.09 5.10
CA GLU A 210 -6.34 -3.44 5.81
C GLU A 210 -6.52 -3.70 7.32
N THR A 211 -7.65 -3.29 7.92
CA THR A 211 -7.86 -3.39 9.37
C THR A 211 -9.25 -3.84 9.83
N ASP A 212 -10.27 -3.79 8.97
CA ASP A 212 -11.62 -4.28 9.22
C ASP A 212 -12.29 -4.63 7.87
N VAL A 213 -12.27 -5.93 7.54
CA VAL A 213 -12.84 -6.45 6.29
C VAL A 213 -14.37 -6.33 6.28
N GLU A 214 -15.04 -6.48 7.42
CA GLU A 214 -16.50 -6.37 7.48
C GLU A 214 -16.96 -4.93 7.28
N ARG A 215 -16.27 -3.94 7.87
CA ARG A 215 -16.54 -2.52 7.64
C ARG A 215 -16.24 -2.12 6.21
N ALA A 216 -15.13 -2.60 5.62
CA ALA A 216 -14.81 -2.37 4.23
C ALA A 216 -15.95 -2.84 3.30
N LEU A 217 -16.48 -4.05 3.54
CA LEU A 217 -17.63 -4.59 2.82
C LEU A 217 -18.92 -3.77 3.02
N GLN A 218 -19.21 -3.32 4.24
CA GLN A 218 -20.38 -2.47 4.54
C GLN A 218 -20.35 -1.15 3.75
N PHE A 219 -19.17 -0.59 3.48
CA PHE A 219 -19.02 0.59 2.63
C PHE A 219 -19.01 0.25 1.12
N ALA A 220 -18.41 -0.86 0.69
CA ALA A 220 -18.30 -1.21 -0.73
C ALA A 220 -19.58 -1.80 -1.35
N ASP A 221 -20.29 -2.68 -0.65
CA ASP A 221 -21.42 -3.46 -1.20
C ASP A 221 -22.55 -2.63 -1.86
N PRO A 222 -22.90 -1.42 -1.36
CA PRO A 222 -23.87 -0.54 -2.03
C PRO A 222 -23.48 -0.06 -3.43
N VAL A 223 -22.19 -0.14 -3.82
CA VAL A 223 -21.67 0.42 -5.08
C VAL A 223 -20.94 -0.58 -5.98
N LEU A 224 -20.76 -1.83 -5.56
CA LEU A 224 -20.28 -2.93 -6.41
C LEU A 224 -21.33 -3.44 -7.43
N GLY A 225 -22.41 -2.68 -7.65
CA GLY A 225 -23.44 -2.95 -8.66
C GLY A 225 -23.10 -2.51 -10.09
N THR A 226 -21.90 -1.95 -10.32
CA THR A 226 -21.42 -1.50 -11.64
C THR A 226 -19.97 -1.92 -11.86
N VAL A 227 -19.64 -2.38 -13.07
CA VAL A 227 -18.26 -2.73 -13.45
C VAL A 227 -17.44 -1.45 -13.54
N THR A 228 -16.43 -1.30 -12.69
CA THR A 228 -15.58 -0.11 -12.58
C THR A 228 -14.16 -0.50 -12.21
N MET A 229 -13.17 0.32 -12.60
CA MET A 229 -11.76 0.09 -12.25
C MET A 229 -11.56 0.07 -10.72
N ASP A 230 -12.13 1.04 -10.00
CA ASP A 230 -12.07 1.11 -8.53
C ASP A 230 -12.76 -0.10 -7.86
N GLY A 231 -13.88 -0.58 -8.42
CA GLY A 231 -14.62 -1.73 -7.89
C GLY A 231 -13.86 -3.03 -8.06
N LEU A 232 -13.26 -3.25 -9.23
CA LEU A 232 -12.41 -4.42 -9.51
C LEU A 232 -11.08 -4.35 -8.75
N ASN A 233 -10.53 -3.15 -8.51
CA ASN A 233 -9.37 -2.98 -7.64
C ASN A 233 -9.69 -3.37 -6.19
N PHE A 234 -10.83 -2.90 -5.67
CA PHE A 234 -11.33 -3.32 -4.35
C PHE A 234 -11.52 -4.83 -4.27
N LEU A 235 -12.11 -5.47 -5.29
CA LEU A 235 -12.25 -6.92 -5.31
C LEU A 235 -10.89 -7.65 -5.33
N SER A 236 -9.91 -7.16 -6.10
CA SER A 236 -8.55 -7.73 -6.13
C SER A 236 -7.91 -7.65 -4.74
N SER A 237 -7.88 -6.48 -4.09
CA SER A 237 -7.36 -6.36 -2.72
C SER A 237 -8.18 -7.15 -1.70
N LEU A 238 -9.49 -7.30 -1.88
CA LEU A 238 -10.33 -8.14 -1.03
C LEU A 238 -9.99 -9.62 -1.20
N ARG A 239 -9.56 -10.07 -2.38
CA ARG A 239 -9.16 -11.47 -2.62
C ARG A 239 -7.96 -11.86 -1.75
N ASP A 240 -6.97 -10.96 -1.61
CA ASP A 240 -5.78 -11.17 -0.78
C ASP A 240 -6.10 -11.34 0.71
N LYS A 241 -7.23 -10.80 1.19
CA LYS A 241 -7.68 -10.92 2.59
C LYS A 241 -8.73 -12.03 2.77
N ASN A 242 -9.64 -12.19 1.81
CA ASN A 242 -10.77 -13.11 1.84
C ASN A 242 -11.26 -13.47 0.43
N ALA A 243 -10.57 -14.44 -0.19
CA ALA A 243 -10.88 -14.99 -1.51
C ALA A 243 -12.38 -15.30 -1.73
N ALA A 244 -13.02 -16.00 -0.79
CA ALA A 244 -14.42 -16.40 -0.93
C ALA A 244 -15.41 -15.22 -0.89
N ALA A 245 -15.07 -14.15 -0.16
CA ALA A 245 -15.86 -12.92 -0.13
C ALA A 245 -15.69 -12.08 -1.42
N ALA A 246 -14.51 -12.12 -2.04
CA ALA A 246 -14.24 -11.48 -3.33
C ALA A 246 -14.93 -12.24 -4.49
N ASP A 247 -14.72 -13.55 -4.58
CA ASP A 247 -15.21 -14.38 -5.70
C ASP A 247 -16.75 -14.36 -5.81
N ARG A 248 -17.46 -14.38 -4.67
CA ARG A 248 -18.91 -14.25 -4.64
C ARG A 248 -19.40 -12.91 -5.21
N ARG A 249 -18.62 -11.84 -5.02
CA ARG A 249 -18.95 -10.49 -5.51
C ARG A 249 -18.55 -10.31 -6.98
N TYR A 250 -17.43 -10.91 -7.38
CA TYR A 250 -17.03 -10.98 -8.78
C TYR A 250 -18.04 -11.79 -9.63
N LEU A 251 -18.55 -12.93 -9.13
CA LEU A 251 -19.66 -13.67 -9.76
C LEU A 251 -20.91 -12.81 -9.94
N ARG A 252 -21.29 -12.00 -8.93
CA ARG A 252 -22.40 -11.06 -9.04
C ARG A 252 -22.13 -9.98 -10.09
N MET A 253 -20.91 -9.48 -10.16
CA MET A 253 -20.49 -8.48 -11.15
C MET A 253 -20.48 -9.04 -12.59
N LEU A 254 -20.10 -10.31 -12.77
CA LEU A 254 -20.23 -11.04 -14.04
C LEU A 254 -21.70 -11.17 -14.47
N ALA A 255 -22.60 -11.59 -13.58
CA ALA A 255 -24.03 -11.74 -13.90
C ALA A 255 -24.71 -10.41 -14.26
N ILE A 256 -24.25 -9.29 -13.68
CA ILE A 256 -24.68 -7.94 -14.08
C ILE A 256 -24.16 -7.61 -15.48
N ALA A 257 -22.89 -7.90 -15.81
CA ALA A 257 -22.34 -7.63 -17.13
C ALA A 257 -22.95 -8.52 -18.25
N GLU A 258 -23.29 -9.77 -17.93
CA GLU A 258 -23.98 -10.69 -18.84
C GLU A 258 -25.34 -10.13 -19.28
N THR A 259 -26.05 -9.45 -18.36
CA THR A 259 -27.41 -8.94 -18.58
C THR A 259 -27.48 -7.46 -18.99
N ASP A 260 -26.47 -6.64 -18.70
CA ASP A 260 -26.43 -5.24 -19.14
C ASP A 260 -26.09 -5.11 -20.64
N LEU A 261 -27.01 -4.52 -21.39
CA LEU A 261 -26.87 -4.22 -22.82
C LEU A 261 -25.76 -3.19 -23.11
N LYS A 262 -25.32 -2.41 -22.12
CA LYS A 262 -24.18 -1.49 -22.23
C LYS A 262 -22.82 -2.18 -22.08
N SER A 263 -22.79 -3.43 -21.60
CA SER A 263 -21.54 -4.17 -21.44
C SER A 263 -20.92 -4.49 -22.80
N ASP A 264 -19.65 -4.14 -22.94
CA ASP A 264 -18.90 -4.16 -24.20
C ASP A 264 -17.48 -4.76 -24.02
N ALA A 265 -16.63 -4.63 -25.05
CA ALA A 265 -15.29 -5.19 -25.01
C ALA A 265 -14.41 -4.57 -23.90
N ASN A 266 -14.55 -3.28 -23.60
CA ASN A 266 -13.83 -2.67 -22.47
C ASN A 266 -14.34 -3.20 -21.14
N THR A 267 -15.64 -3.44 -21.00
CA THR A 267 -16.22 -4.09 -19.83
C THR A 267 -15.59 -5.47 -19.59
N VAL A 268 -15.43 -6.26 -20.65
CA VAL A 268 -14.74 -7.57 -20.60
C VAL A 268 -13.26 -7.42 -20.27
N SER A 269 -12.55 -6.46 -20.89
CA SER A 269 -11.14 -6.18 -20.63
C SER A 269 -10.88 -5.77 -19.18
N LEU A 270 -11.77 -4.96 -18.58
CA LEU A 270 -11.74 -4.65 -17.15
C LEU A 270 -11.99 -5.89 -16.29
N LEU A 271 -13.05 -6.66 -16.56
CA LEU A 271 -13.35 -7.91 -15.83
C LEU A 271 -12.20 -8.92 -15.87
N SER A 272 -11.36 -8.90 -16.91
CA SER A 272 -10.17 -9.77 -17.03
C SER A 272 -9.09 -9.50 -15.97
N SER A 273 -9.07 -8.32 -15.34
CA SER A 273 -8.05 -7.96 -14.34
C SER A 273 -8.14 -8.87 -13.11
N PHE A 274 -9.35 -9.17 -12.63
CA PHE A 274 -9.54 -9.91 -11.38
C PHE A 274 -9.00 -11.37 -11.43
N PRO A 275 -9.31 -12.20 -12.46
CA PRO A 275 -8.82 -13.58 -12.51
C PRO A 275 -7.45 -13.76 -13.18
N PHE A 276 -6.91 -12.77 -13.89
CA PHE A 276 -5.66 -12.91 -14.66
C PHE A 276 -4.62 -11.81 -14.43
N THR A 277 -5.02 -10.53 -14.39
CA THR A 277 -4.08 -9.39 -14.33
C THR A 277 -4.42 -8.44 -13.18
N PRO A 278 -4.26 -8.87 -11.92
CA PRO A 278 -4.69 -8.11 -10.75
C PRO A 278 -4.04 -6.72 -10.69
N HIS A 279 -4.84 -5.72 -10.31
CA HIS A 279 -4.49 -4.29 -10.28
C HIS A 279 -4.06 -3.64 -11.61
N LEU A 280 -3.96 -4.40 -12.70
CA LEU A 280 -3.64 -3.91 -14.04
C LEU A 280 -4.90 -3.86 -14.90
N PHE A 281 -5.29 -2.65 -15.28
CA PHE A 281 -6.46 -2.38 -16.10
C PHE A 281 -6.01 -1.91 -17.49
N VAL A 282 -6.62 -2.46 -18.53
CA VAL A 282 -6.40 -2.05 -19.93
C VAL A 282 -7.75 -1.78 -20.58
N THR A 283 -7.88 -0.62 -21.22
CA THR A 283 -9.04 -0.21 -22.01
C THR A 283 -8.58 0.40 -23.33
N PHE A 284 -9.48 0.44 -24.31
CA PHE A 284 -9.21 0.99 -25.64
C PHE A 284 -10.29 2.00 -26.02
N ASP A 285 -9.91 3.11 -26.64
CA ASP A 285 -10.88 4.05 -27.21
C ASP A 285 -11.44 3.54 -28.56
N SER A 286 -12.47 4.22 -29.08
CA SER A 286 -13.11 3.91 -30.37
C SER A 286 -12.19 4.04 -31.59
N GLY A 287 -11.10 4.82 -31.49
CA GLY A 287 -10.00 4.89 -32.46
C GLY A 287 -8.87 3.90 -32.17
N GLY A 288 -9.10 2.95 -31.25
CA GLY A 288 -8.19 1.88 -30.84
C GLY A 288 -6.91 2.32 -30.14
N GLY A 289 -6.84 3.56 -29.62
CA GLY A 289 -5.77 3.96 -28.71
C GLY A 289 -5.84 3.18 -27.40
N GLN A 290 -4.69 2.78 -26.86
CA GLN A 290 -4.61 1.98 -25.62
C GLN A 290 -4.45 2.89 -24.39
N SER A 291 -5.35 2.75 -23.42
CA SER A 291 -5.17 3.23 -22.06
C SER A 291 -4.81 2.07 -21.14
N SER A 292 -3.78 2.24 -20.30
CA SER A 292 -3.43 1.25 -19.28
C SER A 292 -3.13 1.93 -17.95
N SER A 293 -3.64 1.34 -16.87
CA SER A 293 -3.49 1.85 -15.51
C SER A 293 -3.16 0.73 -14.55
N SER A 294 -2.22 0.98 -13.63
CA SER A 294 -1.80 0.02 -12.61
C SER A 294 -1.92 0.71 -11.25
N MET A 295 -2.89 0.30 -10.43
CA MET A 295 -3.11 0.93 -9.11
C MET A 295 -2.10 0.45 -8.05
N THR A 296 -1.57 -0.76 -8.24
CA THR A 296 -0.51 -1.39 -7.44
C THR A 296 0.61 -1.84 -8.39
N ARG A 297 1.73 -2.33 -7.87
CA ARG A 297 2.62 -3.19 -8.69
C ARG A 297 1.82 -4.41 -9.16
N PRO A 298 1.97 -4.88 -10.43
CA PRO A 298 1.35 -6.12 -10.87
C PRO A 298 1.75 -7.28 -9.96
N THR A 299 0.77 -7.99 -9.42
CA THR A 299 0.96 -9.27 -8.76
C THR A 299 0.82 -10.41 -9.77
N PRO A 300 1.44 -11.58 -9.54
CA PRO A 300 1.27 -12.73 -10.45
C PRO A 300 -0.21 -13.15 -10.54
N PRO A 301 -0.63 -13.78 -11.66
CA PRO A 301 -2.02 -14.23 -11.83
C PRO A 301 -2.48 -15.06 -10.62
N PRO A 302 -3.60 -14.70 -9.97
CA PRO A 302 -4.00 -15.33 -8.72
C PRO A 302 -4.44 -16.79 -8.95
N GLU A 303 -4.14 -17.67 -8.00
CA GLU A 303 -4.72 -19.02 -8.01
C GLU A 303 -6.25 -18.89 -7.81
N VAL A 304 -7.00 -19.13 -8.87
CA VAL A 304 -8.45 -18.96 -8.96
C VAL A 304 -9.12 -20.30 -9.27
N ALA A 305 -10.31 -20.52 -8.74
CA ALA A 305 -11.11 -21.72 -8.99
C ALA A 305 -11.39 -21.88 -10.50
N PRO A 306 -11.26 -23.10 -11.08
CA PRO A 306 -11.54 -23.34 -12.50
C PRO A 306 -12.92 -22.86 -12.95
N GLU A 307 -13.92 -23.00 -12.08
CA GLU A 307 -15.32 -22.59 -12.29
C GLU A 307 -15.44 -21.08 -12.46
N LEU A 308 -14.62 -20.30 -11.74
CA LEU A 308 -14.62 -18.84 -11.80
C LEU A 308 -13.95 -18.31 -13.06
N ARG A 309 -12.83 -18.93 -13.50
CA ARG A 309 -12.26 -18.67 -14.83
C ARG A 309 -13.26 -19.02 -15.93
N SER A 310 -13.93 -20.17 -15.82
CA SER A 310 -14.93 -20.64 -16.79
C SER A 310 -16.17 -19.72 -16.84
N ALA A 311 -16.60 -19.18 -15.70
CA ALA A 311 -17.68 -18.21 -15.62
C ALA A 311 -17.31 -16.89 -16.32
N TYR A 312 -16.11 -16.34 -16.05
CA TYR A 312 -15.61 -15.17 -16.77
C TYR A 312 -15.53 -15.43 -18.28
N LEU A 313 -14.91 -16.53 -18.73
CA LEU A 313 -14.73 -16.81 -20.15
C LEU A 313 -16.06 -16.96 -20.90
N ARG A 314 -17.08 -17.53 -20.25
CA ARG A 314 -18.44 -17.60 -20.80
C ARG A 314 -19.04 -16.21 -21.02
N VAL A 315 -19.05 -15.38 -19.98
CA VAL A 315 -19.60 -14.01 -20.03
C VAL A 315 -18.82 -13.12 -21.00
N ALA A 316 -17.49 -13.25 -21.02
CA ALA A 316 -16.61 -12.59 -21.96
C ALA A 316 -16.93 -12.98 -23.42
N ALA A 317 -17.11 -14.27 -23.71
CA ALA A 317 -17.53 -14.72 -25.04
C ALA A 317 -18.94 -14.22 -25.40
N GLN A 318 -19.91 -14.32 -24.48
CA GLN A 318 -21.28 -13.83 -24.68
C GLN A 318 -21.33 -12.33 -25.01
N ILE A 319 -20.45 -11.51 -24.42
CA ILE A 319 -20.37 -10.07 -24.70
C ILE A 319 -19.59 -9.78 -25.99
N LEU A 320 -18.43 -10.42 -26.20
CA LEU A 320 -17.59 -10.21 -27.38
C LEU A 320 -18.25 -10.72 -28.67
N LEU A 321 -19.10 -11.74 -28.60
CA LEU A 321 -19.84 -12.30 -29.73
C LEU A 321 -21.27 -11.71 -29.88
N ARG A 322 -21.61 -10.62 -29.17
CA ARG A 322 -22.87 -9.89 -29.41
C ARG A 322 -22.92 -9.41 -30.87
N PRO A 323 -24.05 -9.57 -31.60
CA PRO A 323 -24.21 -9.08 -32.95
C PRO A 323 -23.88 -7.59 -33.07
N MET A 324 -23.04 -7.23 -34.04
CA MET A 324 -22.59 -5.85 -34.20
C MET A 324 -23.72 -4.93 -34.71
N PRO A 325 -23.91 -3.74 -34.13
CA PRO A 325 -24.67 -2.69 -34.78
C PRO A 325 -23.96 -2.20 -36.05
N ASN A 326 -24.68 -1.53 -36.94
CA ASN A 326 -24.06 -0.87 -38.10
C ASN A 326 -22.99 0.15 -37.64
N ARG A 327 -21.96 0.41 -38.46
CA ARG A 327 -20.82 1.27 -38.10
C ARG A 327 -21.22 2.68 -37.63
N GLU A 328 -22.29 3.24 -38.20
CA GLU A 328 -22.85 4.55 -37.84
C GLU A 328 -23.71 4.54 -36.55
N GLN A 329 -23.95 3.35 -35.99
CA GLN A 329 -24.80 3.09 -34.84
C GLN A 329 -24.04 2.46 -33.67
N ASP A 330 -22.74 2.20 -33.82
CA ASP A 330 -21.89 1.71 -32.73
C ASP A 330 -21.77 2.78 -31.64
N ARG A 331 -22.22 2.41 -30.44
CA ARG A 331 -22.16 3.22 -29.22
C ARG A 331 -21.38 2.52 -28.11
N SER A 332 -20.62 1.48 -28.45
CA SER A 332 -19.66 0.87 -27.54
C SER A 332 -18.50 1.84 -27.29
N SER A 333 -17.92 1.78 -26.10
CA SER A 333 -16.81 2.67 -25.72
C SER A 333 -15.51 2.35 -26.46
N SER A 334 -15.33 1.07 -26.81
CA SER A 334 -14.18 0.55 -27.54
C SER A 334 -14.29 0.72 -29.05
N GLY A 335 -15.49 0.96 -29.57
CA GLY A 335 -15.79 0.76 -30.99
C GLY A 335 -15.42 -0.64 -31.50
N LEU A 336 -15.46 -0.81 -32.82
CA LEU A 336 -14.98 -2.01 -33.51
C LEU A 336 -13.46 -2.23 -33.36
N GLN A 337 -12.67 -1.15 -33.35
CA GLN A 337 -11.20 -1.25 -33.32
C GLN A 337 -10.68 -1.63 -31.93
N GLY A 338 -11.22 -1.06 -30.86
CA GLY A 338 -10.93 -1.51 -29.50
C GLY A 338 -11.48 -2.90 -29.23
N LYS A 339 -12.65 -3.28 -29.79
CA LYS A 339 -13.16 -4.67 -29.73
C LYS A 339 -12.15 -5.68 -30.31
N TYR A 340 -11.55 -5.36 -31.47
CA TYR A 340 -10.46 -6.15 -32.05
C TYR A 340 -9.25 -6.26 -31.11
N GLN A 341 -8.78 -5.15 -30.52
CA GLN A 341 -7.63 -5.18 -29.61
C GLN A 341 -7.91 -5.95 -28.31
N VAL A 342 -9.13 -5.91 -27.78
CA VAL A 342 -9.54 -6.73 -26.61
C VAL A 342 -9.52 -8.21 -26.96
N ILE A 343 -10.06 -8.61 -28.12
CA ILE A 343 -9.97 -10.01 -28.56
C ILE A 343 -8.50 -10.41 -28.75
N LYS A 344 -7.66 -9.58 -29.40
CA LYS A 344 -6.22 -9.82 -29.56
C LYS A 344 -5.48 -9.98 -28.22
N ARG A 345 -5.83 -9.17 -27.20
CA ARG A 345 -5.26 -9.26 -25.84
C ARG A 345 -5.67 -10.55 -25.11
N LEU A 346 -6.93 -10.97 -25.25
CA LEU A 346 -7.50 -12.06 -24.45
C LEU A 346 -7.46 -13.43 -25.13
N LEU A 347 -7.28 -13.51 -26.45
CA LEU A 347 -7.31 -14.76 -27.21
C LEU A 347 -6.42 -15.87 -26.62
N PRO A 348 -5.16 -15.63 -26.16
CA PRO A 348 -4.35 -16.68 -25.53
C PRO A 348 -5.01 -17.33 -24.30
N LEU A 349 -5.80 -16.57 -23.53
CA LEU A 349 -6.53 -17.09 -22.36
C LEU A 349 -7.74 -17.93 -22.79
N PHE A 350 -8.40 -17.60 -23.89
CA PHE A 350 -9.44 -18.46 -24.48
C PHE A 350 -8.85 -19.75 -25.05
N GLU A 351 -7.72 -19.66 -25.75
CA GLU A 351 -7.01 -20.81 -26.31
C GLU A 351 -6.49 -21.77 -25.21
N GLN A 352 -6.12 -21.24 -24.04
CA GLN A 352 -5.63 -22.02 -22.91
C GLN A 352 -6.73 -22.60 -22.01
N TYR A 353 -7.87 -21.91 -21.85
CA TYR A 353 -8.84 -22.21 -20.78
C TYR A 353 -10.32 -22.33 -21.22
N ALA A 354 -10.70 -21.99 -22.45
CA ALA A 354 -12.07 -22.14 -22.95
C ALA A 354 -12.24 -23.37 -23.85
N SER A 355 -13.47 -23.64 -24.33
CA SER A 355 -13.66 -24.65 -25.37
C SER A 355 -13.07 -24.15 -26.70
N LYS A 356 -12.52 -25.08 -27.50
CA LYS A 356 -11.95 -24.77 -28.81
C LYS A 356 -12.93 -24.01 -29.70
N GLU A 357 -14.21 -24.36 -29.65
CA GLU A 357 -15.28 -23.71 -30.40
C GLU A 357 -15.38 -22.21 -30.10
N ILE A 358 -15.30 -21.79 -28.84
CA ILE A 358 -15.33 -20.37 -28.46
C ILE A 358 -14.07 -19.63 -28.98
N ALA A 359 -12.90 -20.26 -28.88
CA ALA A 359 -11.66 -19.68 -29.43
C ALA A 359 -11.72 -19.56 -30.96
N ASP A 360 -12.27 -20.54 -31.67
CA ASP A 360 -12.46 -20.50 -33.12
C ASP A 360 -13.50 -19.44 -33.54
N GLN A 361 -14.61 -19.29 -32.81
CA GLN A 361 -15.59 -18.20 -33.01
C GLN A 361 -14.95 -16.82 -32.82
N LEU A 362 -14.14 -16.63 -31.77
CA LEU A 362 -13.42 -15.37 -31.52
C LEU A 362 -12.36 -15.07 -32.58
N ARG A 363 -11.69 -16.08 -33.15
CA ARG A 363 -10.78 -15.92 -34.29
C ARG A 363 -11.52 -15.46 -35.56
N VAL A 364 -12.71 -16.00 -35.81
CA VAL A 364 -13.55 -15.57 -36.95
C VAL A 364 -14.01 -14.12 -36.75
N GLU A 365 -14.52 -13.76 -35.58
CA GLU A 365 -14.93 -12.38 -35.26
C GLU A 365 -13.74 -11.40 -35.37
N MET A 366 -12.56 -11.78 -34.86
CA MET A 366 -11.34 -10.97 -35.00
C MET A 366 -10.93 -10.77 -36.47
N ALA A 367 -11.12 -11.79 -37.32
CA ALA A 367 -10.84 -11.68 -38.76
C ALA A 367 -11.85 -10.79 -39.50
N VAL A 368 -13.13 -10.83 -39.12
CA VAL A 368 -14.18 -9.92 -39.63
C VAL A 368 -13.89 -8.48 -39.21
N LEU A 369 -13.58 -8.24 -37.93
CA LEU A 369 -13.21 -6.92 -37.42
C LEU A 369 -11.97 -6.36 -38.12
N LYS A 370 -10.95 -7.17 -38.42
CA LYS A 370 -9.75 -6.73 -39.15
C LYS A 370 -10.07 -6.15 -40.53
N GLN A 371 -11.11 -6.63 -41.21
CA GLN A 371 -11.55 -6.08 -42.51
C GLN A 371 -12.19 -4.67 -42.40
N GLY A 372 -12.48 -4.20 -41.18
CA GLY A 372 -13.03 -2.87 -40.92
C GLY A 372 -12.03 -1.83 -40.40
N ILE A 373 -10.77 -2.20 -40.16
CA ILE A 373 -9.78 -1.35 -39.49
C ILE A 373 -8.79 -0.77 -40.52
N PRO A 374 -8.52 0.55 -40.54
CA PRO A 374 -7.47 1.14 -41.38
C PRO A 374 -6.08 0.57 -41.09
N GLY A 375 -5.28 0.34 -42.13
CA GLY A 375 -4.04 -0.46 -42.04
C GLY A 375 -2.99 0.00 -41.01
N ASN A 376 -2.97 1.30 -40.68
CA ASN A 376 -1.99 1.95 -39.80
C ASN A 376 -1.97 1.43 -38.34
N VAL A 377 -2.93 0.57 -37.97
CA VAL A 377 -3.14 0.04 -36.61
C VAL A 377 -2.46 -1.33 -36.41
N SER A 378 -2.13 -2.04 -37.49
CA SER A 378 -1.91 -3.49 -37.43
C SER A 378 -0.45 -3.94 -37.14
N GLU A 379 0.54 -3.06 -37.21
CA GLU A 379 1.97 -3.43 -37.34
C GLU A 379 2.91 -2.60 -36.44
N SER A 380 2.50 -2.33 -35.18
CA SER A 380 3.48 -1.99 -34.13
C SER A 380 4.07 -3.29 -33.56
N ASP A 381 5.31 -3.62 -33.92
CA ASP A 381 6.04 -4.83 -33.47
C ASP A 381 6.27 -4.92 -31.95
N ASP A 382 5.95 -3.87 -31.20
CA ASP A 382 5.72 -3.95 -29.76
C ASP A 382 4.41 -4.73 -29.47
N GLU A 383 4.48 -6.06 -29.51
CA GLU A 383 3.40 -6.96 -29.05
C GLU A 383 3.19 -6.87 -27.51
N ASN A 384 4.26 -6.48 -26.81
CA ASN A 384 4.42 -6.54 -25.36
C ASN A 384 3.48 -5.62 -24.52
N PRO A 385 3.25 -4.33 -24.86
CA PRO A 385 2.36 -3.46 -24.06
C PRO A 385 0.89 -3.87 -24.07
N ILE A 386 0.41 -4.54 -25.14
CA ILE A 386 -0.97 -5.03 -25.23
C ILE A 386 -1.17 -6.29 -24.39
N GLN A 387 -0.16 -7.18 -24.34
CA GLN A 387 -0.22 -8.46 -23.62
C GLN A 387 0.29 -8.42 -22.16
N ARG A 388 0.73 -7.25 -21.66
CA ARG A 388 1.26 -7.10 -20.29
C ARG A 388 0.38 -7.80 -19.24
N GLY A 389 1.02 -8.65 -18.45
CA GLY A 389 0.42 -9.47 -17.39
C GLY A 389 -0.21 -10.79 -17.84
N ILE A 390 -0.45 -10.99 -19.14
CA ILE A 390 -1.05 -12.23 -19.69
C ILE A 390 0.05 -13.19 -20.16
N THR A 391 1.10 -12.68 -20.79
CA THR A 391 2.30 -13.46 -21.14
C THR A 391 3.42 -13.28 -20.10
N PRO A 392 4.34 -14.26 -19.93
CA PRO A 392 5.44 -14.15 -18.97
C PRO A 392 6.34 -12.95 -19.25
N GLU A 393 6.73 -12.23 -18.19
CA GLU A 393 7.66 -11.10 -18.33
C GLU A 393 9.06 -11.57 -18.80
N ARG A 394 9.74 -10.73 -19.61
CA ARG A 394 11.12 -11.00 -20.05
C ARG A 394 12.07 -11.07 -18.85
N LYS A 395 13.08 -11.93 -18.92
CA LYS A 395 13.98 -12.14 -17.78
C LYS A 395 14.83 -10.88 -17.50
N PRO A 396 15.23 -10.63 -16.23
CA PRO A 396 16.08 -9.48 -15.90
C PRO A 396 17.37 -9.40 -16.72
N GLU A 397 17.93 -10.55 -17.11
CA GLU A 397 19.16 -10.67 -17.90
C GLU A 397 18.94 -10.22 -19.36
N ASP A 398 17.79 -10.55 -19.96
CA ASP A 398 17.41 -10.09 -21.30
C ASP A 398 17.24 -8.57 -21.33
N VAL A 399 16.70 -8.01 -20.24
CA VAL A 399 16.48 -6.57 -20.04
C VAL A 399 17.79 -5.83 -19.79
N GLU A 400 18.71 -6.39 -19.00
CA GLU A 400 20.06 -5.86 -18.76
C GLU A 400 20.86 -5.84 -20.07
N LYS A 401 20.85 -6.95 -20.82
CA LYS A 401 21.49 -7.04 -22.13
C LYS A 401 20.90 -6.04 -23.14
N SER A 402 19.57 -5.92 -23.21
CA SER A 402 18.90 -4.96 -24.08
C SER A 402 19.25 -3.49 -23.77
N LEU A 403 19.62 -3.16 -22.53
CA LEU A 403 20.13 -1.82 -22.19
C LEU A 403 21.61 -1.65 -22.60
N LEU A 404 22.46 -2.67 -22.41
CA LEU A 404 23.86 -2.65 -22.85
C LEU A 404 23.98 -2.53 -24.38
N ASP A 405 23.23 -3.34 -25.13
CA ASP A 405 23.08 -3.27 -26.59
C ASP A 405 22.68 -1.87 -27.10
N ARG A 406 21.97 -1.09 -26.28
CA ARG A 406 21.57 0.30 -26.59
C ARG A 406 22.64 1.32 -26.21
N ILE A 407 23.36 1.11 -25.09
CA ILE A 407 24.48 1.94 -24.66
C ILE A 407 25.60 1.92 -25.71
N GLU A 408 25.89 0.77 -26.31
CA GLU A 408 26.87 0.63 -27.40
C GLU A 408 26.44 1.35 -28.70
N ARG A 409 25.13 1.50 -28.92
CA ARG A 409 24.56 2.15 -30.12
C ARG A 409 24.22 3.63 -29.90
N ALA A 410 24.38 4.14 -28.67
CA ALA A 410 24.04 5.50 -28.29
C ALA A 410 24.96 6.53 -28.97
N LYS A 411 24.37 7.47 -29.70
CA LYS A 411 25.09 8.42 -30.56
C LYS A 411 25.54 9.67 -29.84
N THR A 412 24.96 9.99 -28.69
CA THR A 412 25.33 11.14 -27.86
C THR A 412 25.69 10.72 -26.44
N SER A 413 26.53 11.53 -25.78
CA SER A 413 26.85 11.38 -24.35
C SER A 413 25.59 11.41 -23.48
N GLU A 414 24.67 12.35 -23.76
CA GLU A 414 23.38 12.49 -23.07
C GLU A 414 22.44 11.28 -23.22
N GLU A 415 22.40 10.63 -24.38
CA GLU A 415 21.67 9.37 -24.59
C GLU A 415 22.31 8.22 -23.78
N ARG A 416 23.65 8.13 -23.84
CA ARG A 416 24.44 7.10 -23.15
C ARG A 416 24.30 7.20 -21.63
N ASP A 417 24.37 8.40 -21.08
CA ASP A 417 24.18 8.70 -19.67
C ASP A 417 22.76 8.40 -19.19
N GLY A 418 21.75 8.77 -19.99
CA GLY A 418 20.36 8.42 -19.71
C GLY A 418 20.11 6.91 -19.66
N LEU A 419 20.87 6.12 -20.44
CA LEU A 419 20.82 4.66 -20.42
C LEU A 419 21.64 4.05 -19.27
N TYR A 420 22.84 4.55 -18.99
CA TYR A 420 23.63 4.15 -17.81
C TYR A 420 22.85 4.39 -16.51
N LEU A 421 22.15 5.52 -16.41
CA LEU A 421 21.31 5.86 -15.24
C LEU A 421 20.12 4.91 -15.08
N GLN A 422 19.47 4.49 -16.17
CA GLN A 422 18.42 3.47 -16.15
C GLN A 422 18.96 2.11 -15.71
N LEU A 423 20.12 1.71 -16.24
CA LEU A 423 20.79 0.46 -15.92
C LEU A 423 21.27 0.42 -14.46
N ALA A 424 21.90 1.50 -13.97
CA ALA A 424 22.28 1.68 -12.58
C ALA A 424 21.06 1.58 -11.66
N SER A 425 19.97 2.30 -11.95
CA SER A 425 18.74 2.28 -11.15
C SER A 425 18.11 0.88 -11.06
N ARG A 426 17.98 0.16 -12.19
CA ARG A 426 17.45 -1.22 -12.23
C ARG A 426 18.36 -2.24 -11.55
N THR A 427 19.66 -1.96 -11.47
CA THR A 427 20.65 -2.82 -10.79
C THR A 427 20.66 -2.56 -9.28
N ALA A 428 20.52 -1.30 -8.88
CA ALA A 428 20.37 -0.89 -7.48
C ALA A 428 19.07 -1.43 -6.87
N GLN A 429 17.97 -1.39 -7.63
CA GLN A 429 16.68 -1.97 -7.23
C GLN A 429 16.73 -3.48 -6.99
N ARG A 430 17.59 -4.21 -7.71
CA ARG A 430 17.87 -5.65 -7.48
C ARG A 430 18.80 -5.89 -6.29
N GLY A 431 19.47 -4.85 -5.77
CA GLY A 431 20.45 -4.92 -4.69
C GLY A 431 21.83 -5.38 -5.13
N ASP A 432 22.22 -5.17 -6.39
CA ASP A 432 23.53 -5.55 -6.95
C ASP A 432 24.50 -4.35 -6.93
N MET A 433 25.70 -4.54 -6.35
CA MET A 433 26.70 -3.48 -6.19
C MET A 433 27.22 -2.90 -7.52
N ARG A 434 27.12 -3.65 -8.63
CA ARG A 434 27.50 -3.16 -9.98
C ARG A 434 26.73 -1.91 -10.40
N ALA A 435 25.62 -1.60 -9.73
CA ALA A 435 24.92 -0.33 -9.87
C ALA A 435 25.81 0.91 -9.65
N ARG A 436 26.79 0.83 -8.74
CA ARG A 436 27.75 1.92 -8.50
C ARG A 436 28.68 2.09 -9.72
N ASP A 437 29.17 0.98 -10.26
CA ASP A 437 30.03 0.96 -11.46
C ASP A 437 29.30 1.49 -12.71
N PHE A 438 27.98 1.30 -12.80
CA PHE A 438 27.16 1.89 -13.86
C PHE A 438 26.87 3.38 -13.63
N ALA A 439 26.66 3.81 -12.38
CA ALA A 439 26.52 5.24 -12.06
C ALA A 439 27.83 6.02 -12.31
N GLU A 440 28.99 5.41 -12.07
CA GLU A 440 30.30 6.05 -12.27
C GLU A 440 30.67 6.25 -13.75
N LYS A 441 29.99 5.55 -14.66
CA LYS A 441 30.16 5.69 -16.12
C LYS A 441 29.36 6.83 -16.73
N ILE A 442 28.52 7.53 -15.95
CA ILE A 442 27.77 8.72 -16.38
C ILE A 442 28.77 9.86 -16.61
N GLU A 443 28.91 10.34 -17.83
CA GLU A 443 29.87 11.36 -18.26
C GLU A 443 29.54 12.75 -17.65
N ASP A 444 28.27 13.14 -17.57
CA ASP A 444 27.79 14.35 -16.90
C ASP A 444 28.03 14.29 -15.38
N SER A 445 28.82 15.23 -14.86
CA SER A 445 29.26 15.26 -13.47
C SER A 445 28.16 15.66 -12.48
N GLU A 446 27.19 16.49 -12.87
CA GLU A 446 26.05 16.85 -12.02
C GLU A 446 25.01 15.74 -12.00
N LEU A 447 24.82 15.06 -13.13
CA LEU A 447 23.98 13.86 -13.19
C LEU A 447 24.60 12.72 -12.37
N ARG A 448 25.92 12.52 -12.44
CA ARG A 448 26.65 11.54 -11.61
C ARG A 448 26.50 11.85 -10.12
N LYS A 449 26.67 13.11 -9.70
CA LYS A 449 26.47 13.57 -8.31
C LYS A 449 25.06 13.28 -7.79
N GLN A 450 24.02 13.35 -8.63
CA GLN A 450 22.66 12.96 -8.24
C GLN A 450 22.43 11.44 -8.30
N ALA A 451 23.07 10.75 -9.23
CA ALA A 451 22.89 9.30 -9.43
C ALA A 451 23.46 8.46 -8.28
N ARG A 452 24.65 8.81 -7.77
CA ARG A 452 25.30 8.05 -6.68
C ARG A 452 24.48 7.98 -5.37
N PRO A 453 24.03 9.08 -4.73
CA PRO A 453 23.22 9.01 -3.50
C PRO A 453 21.91 8.24 -3.73
N PHE A 454 21.28 8.41 -4.90
CA PHE A 454 20.08 7.69 -5.28
C PHE A 454 20.30 6.16 -5.40
N VAL A 455 21.41 5.75 -6.02
CA VAL A 455 21.82 4.34 -6.13
C VAL A 455 22.21 3.75 -4.78
N ASP A 456 23.03 4.45 -3.99
CA ASP A 456 23.51 3.97 -2.70
C ASP A 456 22.37 3.84 -1.69
N MET A 457 21.38 4.74 -1.69
CA MET A 457 20.17 4.62 -0.88
C MET A 457 19.32 3.40 -1.29
N TYR A 458 19.20 3.11 -2.59
CA TYR A 458 18.53 1.90 -3.08
C TYR A 458 19.26 0.60 -2.69
N LEU A 459 20.59 0.62 -2.69
CA LEU A 459 21.43 -0.49 -2.25
C LEU A 459 21.34 -0.70 -0.74
N ALA A 460 21.34 0.39 0.04
CA ALA A 460 21.21 0.38 1.50
C ALA A 460 19.87 -0.19 1.94
N ARG A 461 18.78 0.26 1.30
CA ARG A 461 17.44 -0.29 1.51
C ARG A 461 17.37 -1.78 1.17
N ASN A 462 17.92 -2.20 0.02
CA ASN A 462 18.00 -3.62 -0.35
C ASN A 462 18.80 -4.44 0.68
N ALA A 463 19.87 -3.89 1.24
CA ALA A 463 20.68 -4.57 2.25
C ALA A 463 19.87 -4.83 3.52
N ILE A 464 19.15 -3.82 4.03
CA ILE A 464 18.27 -3.97 5.20
C ILE A 464 17.10 -4.92 4.92
N GLU A 465 16.41 -4.79 3.78
CA GLU A 465 15.29 -5.67 3.39
C GLU A 465 15.73 -7.15 3.27
N LYS A 466 16.99 -7.41 2.90
CA LYS A 466 17.58 -8.76 2.80
C LYS A 466 18.37 -9.21 4.04
N LYS A 467 18.50 -8.35 5.06
CA LYS A 467 19.35 -8.55 6.27
C LYS A 467 20.83 -8.78 5.97
N ASP A 468 21.34 -8.17 4.90
CA ASP A 468 22.74 -8.18 4.50
C ASP A 468 23.52 -7.09 5.26
N ILE A 469 23.97 -7.44 6.47
CA ILE A 469 24.56 -6.49 7.43
C ILE A 469 25.94 -6.00 6.98
N GLU A 470 26.77 -6.87 6.38
CA GLU A 470 28.10 -6.50 5.88
C GLU A 470 28.01 -5.47 4.74
N LYS A 471 27.05 -5.66 3.83
CA LYS A 471 26.74 -4.68 2.78
C LYS A 471 26.17 -3.38 3.34
N ALA A 472 25.27 -3.46 4.33
CA ALA A 472 24.71 -2.28 4.98
C ALA A 472 25.82 -1.43 5.67
N LEU A 473 26.73 -2.07 6.43
CA LEU A 473 27.90 -1.41 7.02
C LEU A 473 28.85 -0.86 5.94
N THR A 474 29.08 -1.60 4.86
CA THR A 474 29.91 -1.12 3.74
C THR A 474 29.35 0.15 3.09
N LEU A 475 28.02 0.26 2.99
CA LEU A 475 27.33 1.45 2.49
C LEU A 475 27.26 2.58 3.53
N ALA A 476 27.15 2.26 4.82
CA ALA A 476 27.25 3.24 5.90
C ALA A 476 28.65 3.88 5.96
N ALA A 477 29.71 3.12 5.65
CA ALA A 477 31.08 3.62 5.63
C ALA A 477 31.50 4.27 4.29
N LYS A 478 31.04 3.75 3.14
CA LYS A 478 31.55 4.13 1.79
C LYS A 478 30.48 4.55 0.77
N GLY A 479 29.23 4.71 1.21
CA GLY A 479 28.13 5.21 0.40
C GLY A 479 28.01 6.74 0.44
N ASP A 480 27.54 7.34 -0.64
CA ASP A 480 27.26 8.79 -0.76
C ASP A 480 25.90 9.14 -0.11
N LEU A 481 25.67 8.67 1.13
CA LEU A 481 24.43 8.86 1.90
C LEU A 481 24.43 10.18 2.68
N THR A 482 23.27 10.82 2.80
CA THR A 482 23.10 11.98 3.71
C THR A 482 23.21 11.58 5.18
N HIS A 483 23.42 12.54 6.09
CA HIS A 483 23.50 12.26 7.53
C HIS A 483 22.24 11.57 8.08
N LEU A 484 21.03 11.97 7.66
CA LEU A 484 19.79 11.26 7.99
C LEU A 484 19.80 9.81 7.48
N GLN A 485 20.14 9.60 6.20
CA GLN A 485 20.16 8.28 5.57
C GLN A 485 21.19 7.35 6.23
N ARG A 486 22.34 7.89 6.66
CA ARG A 486 23.42 7.16 7.34
C ARG A 486 23.04 6.81 8.78
N ALA A 487 22.47 7.76 9.54
CA ALA A 487 21.93 7.51 10.89
C ALA A 487 20.79 6.48 10.87
N TRP A 488 19.91 6.53 9.86
CA TRP A 488 18.90 5.50 9.61
C TRP A 488 19.54 4.13 9.35
N LEU A 489 20.47 4.03 8.39
CA LEU A 489 21.08 2.76 8.01
C LEU A 489 21.81 2.10 9.19
N LEU A 490 22.56 2.88 9.97
CA LEU A 490 23.27 2.41 11.16
C LEU A 490 22.32 1.97 12.29
N THR A 491 21.20 2.67 12.50
CA THR A 491 20.18 2.24 13.47
C THR A 491 19.42 0.99 13.01
N GLN A 492 19.19 0.80 11.71
CA GLN A 492 18.65 -0.47 11.20
C GLN A 492 19.64 -1.63 11.35
N VAL A 493 20.93 -1.42 11.08
CA VAL A 493 22.01 -2.40 11.32
C VAL A 493 22.03 -2.82 12.78
N ALA A 494 22.04 -1.87 13.72
CA ALA A 494 22.08 -2.16 15.15
C ALA A 494 20.90 -3.00 15.65
N LYS A 495 19.72 -2.85 15.03
CA LYS A 495 18.51 -3.63 15.33
C LYS A 495 18.49 -5.02 14.70
N ALA A 496 19.27 -5.23 13.63
CA ALA A 496 19.33 -6.48 12.90
C ALA A 496 20.52 -7.37 13.30
N LEU A 497 21.53 -6.81 13.99
CA LEU A 497 22.63 -7.58 14.60
C LEU A 497 22.10 -8.55 15.68
N PRO A 498 22.73 -9.73 15.83
CA PRO A 498 22.33 -10.71 16.86
C PRO A 498 22.71 -10.23 18.27
N PRO A 499 22.03 -10.70 19.34
CA PRO A 499 22.35 -10.30 20.73
C PRO A 499 23.79 -10.59 21.18
N ALA A 500 24.50 -11.50 20.52
CA ALA A 500 25.92 -11.77 20.75
C ALA A 500 26.85 -10.64 20.27
N GLU A 501 26.40 -9.79 19.35
CA GLU A 501 27.16 -8.68 18.77
C GLU A 501 26.65 -7.31 19.30
N ARG A 502 26.08 -7.32 20.50
CA ARG A 502 25.53 -6.16 21.21
C ARG A 502 26.52 -4.98 21.31
N GLU A 503 27.82 -5.24 21.42
CA GLU A 503 28.85 -4.19 21.45
C GLU A 503 28.92 -3.44 20.10
N LYS A 504 28.97 -4.16 18.97
CA LYS A 504 28.91 -3.57 17.62
C LYS A 504 27.59 -2.85 17.36
N ALA A 505 26.48 -3.34 17.92
CA ALA A 505 25.20 -2.65 17.84
C ALA A 505 25.22 -1.31 18.59
N VAL A 506 25.81 -1.26 19.79
CA VAL A 506 26.00 -0.01 20.55
C VAL A 506 26.98 0.94 19.87
N GLU A 507 28.03 0.43 19.23
CA GLU A 507 28.97 1.20 18.40
C GLU A 507 28.25 1.82 17.18
N SER A 508 27.50 1.02 16.43
CA SER A 508 26.68 1.49 15.29
C SER A 508 25.68 2.57 15.70
N ILE A 509 25.07 2.45 16.89
CA ILE A 509 24.17 3.45 17.45
C ILE A 509 24.92 4.73 17.86
N ALA A 510 26.14 4.61 18.39
CA ALA A 510 26.97 5.77 18.74
C ALA A 510 27.42 6.53 17.48
N GLU A 511 27.76 5.84 16.40
CA GLU A 511 28.06 6.43 15.09
C GLU A 511 26.81 7.10 14.49
N ALA A 512 25.64 6.43 14.54
CA ALA A 512 24.36 7.03 14.13
C ALA A 512 24.05 8.33 14.91
N ALA A 513 24.33 8.36 16.21
CA ALA A 513 24.19 9.55 17.05
C ALA A 513 25.23 10.64 16.74
N ALA A 514 26.38 10.29 16.17
CA ALA A 514 27.34 11.26 15.66
C ALA A 514 26.86 11.88 14.33
N GLU A 515 26.32 11.06 13.40
CA GLU A 515 25.72 11.55 12.16
C GLU A 515 24.50 12.44 12.42
N ALA A 516 23.59 12.03 13.32
CA ALA A 516 22.42 12.81 13.70
C ALA A 516 22.77 14.23 14.20
N ARG A 517 23.91 14.37 14.90
CA ARG A 517 24.37 15.67 15.45
C ARG A 517 25.11 16.55 14.43
N ARG A 518 25.46 16.03 13.25
CA ARG A 518 26.00 16.80 12.10
C ARG A 518 24.91 17.45 11.26
N ILE A 519 23.66 17.02 11.42
CA ILE A 519 22.49 17.71 10.86
C ILE A 519 22.33 19.06 11.59
N ASP A 520 21.93 20.10 10.86
CA ASP A 520 21.81 21.45 11.41
C ASP A 520 20.86 21.52 12.60
N VAL A 521 21.07 22.49 13.50
CA VAL A 521 20.27 22.68 14.71
C VAL A 521 18.81 23.02 14.37
N SER A 522 18.58 23.75 13.28
CA SER A 522 17.26 24.20 12.81
C SER A 522 16.52 23.19 11.91
N ASP A 523 17.20 22.14 11.45
CA ASP A 523 16.65 21.18 10.49
C ASP A 523 15.89 20.06 11.22
N ALA A 524 14.63 19.85 10.83
CA ALA A 524 13.75 18.81 11.38
C ALA A 524 14.28 17.37 11.17
N ASP A 525 15.22 17.14 10.24
CA ASP A 525 15.92 15.84 10.13
C ASP A 525 16.78 15.51 11.35
N ARG A 526 17.24 16.51 12.13
CA ARG A 526 18.02 16.31 13.35
C ARG A 526 17.22 15.60 14.45
N PRO A 527 16.06 16.10 14.92
CA PRO A 527 15.23 15.37 15.88
C PRO A 527 14.74 14.02 15.31
N ARG A 528 14.38 13.91 14.02
CA ARG A 528 14.02 12.62 13.39
C ARG A 528 15.14 11.57 13.55
N ALA A 529 16.38 11.93 13.20
CA ALA A 529 17.54 11.05 13.34
C ALA A 529 17.79 10.65 14.81
N LEU A 530 17.67 11.60 15.75
CA LEU A 530 17.81 11.33 17.19
C LEU A 530 16.69 10.43 17.74
N VAL A 531 15.47 10.48 17.20
CA VAL A 531 14.37 9.56 17.56
C VAL A 531 14.67 8.13 17.08
N ALA A 532 15.28 7.95 15.90
CA ALA A 532 15.75 6.62 15.48
C ALA A 532 16.86 6.07 16.37
N VAL A 533 17.80 6.93 16.79
CA VAL A 533 18.84 6.59 17.78
C VAL A 533 18.21 6.18 19.11
N ALA A 534 17.23 6.92 19.63
CA ALA A 534 16.52 6.57 20.86
C ALA A 534 15.73 5.26 20.74
N ASN A 535 15.04 5.02 19.62
CA ASN A 535 14.34 3.76 19.33
C ASN A 535 15.31 2.57 19.19
N ALA A 536 16.56 2.79 18.76
CA ALA A 536 17.60 1.75 18.73
C ALA A 536 18.21 1.51 20.10
N LEU A 537 18.51 2.57 20.86
CA LEU A 537 18.96 2.49 22.25
C LEU A 537 17.94 1.77 23.12
N TRP A 538 16.64 1.99 22.94
CA TRP A 538 15.61 1.33 23.75
C TRP A 538 15.69 -0.21 23.73
N LEU A 539 16.17 -0.82 22.64
CA LEU A 539 16.34 -2.27 22.54
C LEU A 539 17.64 -2.79 23.18
N MET A 540 18.54 -1.90 23.60
CA MET A 540 19.88 -2.22 24.10
C MET A 540 20.13 -1.65 25.51
N ASP A 541 19.98 -0.33 25.66
CA ASP A 541 20.27 0.46 26.86
C ASP A 541 19.15 1.50 27.07
N HIS A 542 18.21 1.16 27.95
CA HIS A 542 17.06 2.00 28.29
C HIS A 542 17.50 3.34 28.92
N ALA A 543 18.55 3.36 29.72
CA ALA A 543 19.00 4.58 30.42
C ALA A 543 19.50 5.61 29.41
N ARG A 544 20.34 5.20 28.47
CA ARG A 544 20.80 6.05 27.36
C ARG A 544 19.65 6.44 26.41
N ALA A 545 18.60 5.63 26.30
CA ALA A 545 17.41 6.01 25.54
C ALA A 545 16.65 7.17 26.20
N TRP A 546 16.45 7.15 27.53
CA TRP A 546 15.89 8.30 28.28
C TRP A 546 16.74 9.57 28.12
N GLU A 547 18.07 9.46 28.23
CA GLU A 547 19.00 10.58 27.99
C GLU A 547 18.90 11.14 26.56
N THR A 548 18.79 10.25 25.56
CA THR A 548 18.68 10.67 24.15
C THR A 548 17.35 11.35 23.86
N ILE A 549 16.26 11.00 24.56
CA ILE A 549 14.98 11.72 24.42
C ILE A 549 15.02 13.13 25.02
N LEU A 550 15.86 13.39 26.04
CA LEU A 550 16.15 14.77 26.46
C LEU A 550 16.93 15.56 25.39
N GLU A 551 17.71 14.89 24.53
CA GLU A 551 18.32 15.52 23.36
C GLU A 551 17.31 15.73 22.20
N VAL A 552 16.40 14.78 21.97
CA VAL A 552 15.28 14.92 21.01
C VAL A 552 14.41 16.12 21.36
N VAL A 553 14.02 16.32 22.62
CA VAL A 553 13.21 17.49 23.02
C VAL A 553 13.94 18.80 22.69
N LYS A 554 15.23 18.90 23.02
CA LYS A 554 16.05 20.09 22.73
C LYS A 554 16.20 20.35 21.23
N ALA A 555 16.43 19.31 20.43
CA ALA A 555 16.47 19.41 18.98
C ALA A 555 15.11 19.81 18.38
N ALA A 556 14.01 19.21 18.86
CA ALA A 556 12.65 19.50 18.42
C ALA A 556 12.21 20.94 18.73
N ASN A 557 12.57 21.48 19.89
CA ASN A 557 12.28 22.88 20.24
C ASN A 557 13.18 23.88 19.49
N SER A 558 14.26 23.40 18.85
CA SER A 558 15.18 24.23 18.04
C SER A 558 14.92 24.15 16.52
N ALA A 559 14.13 23.18 16.05
CA ALA A 559 13.94 22.87 14.64
C ALA A 559 12.50 23.17 14.18
N GLU A 560 12.34 24.23 13.37
CA GLU A 560 11.04 24.61 12.84
C GLU A 560 10.47 23.52 11.91
N GLY A 561 9.19 23.20 12.10
CA GLY A 561 8.46 22.23 11.26
C GLY A 561 8.53 20.77 11.70
N PHE A 562 9.36 20.38 12.68
CA PHE A 562 9.33 19.03 13.24
C PHE A 562 8.01 18.76 13.99
N ASN A 563 7.21 17.80 13.49
CA ASN A 563 5.91 17.46 14.09
C ASN A 563 5.89 16.11 14.84
N GLY A 564 6.97 15.32 14.76
CA GLY A 564 7.12 14.06 15.48
C GLY A 564 6.42 12.85 14.84
N GLU A 565 5.83 13.02 13.65
CA GLU A 565 5.24 11.95 12.81
C GLU A 565 5.69 12.02 11.35
N ASP A 566 6.57 12.97 11.04
CA ASP A 566 7.13 13.26 9.73
C ASP A 566 8.35 12.39 9.44
N GLY A 567 8.24 11.09 9.72
CA GLY A 567 9.27 10.09 9.44
C GLY A 567 9.52 9.81 7.96
N GLY A 568 9.44 10.81 7.09
CA GLY A 568 9.68 10.69 5.66
C GLY A 568 11.16 10.64 5.33
N LEU A 569 11.66 9.45 4.96
CA LEU A 569 12.96 9.29 4.33
C LEU A 569 12.82 9.50 2.82
N MET A 570 13.46 10.55 2.27
CA MET A 570 13.35 10.94 0.86
C MET A 570 14.67 10.73 0.11
N TRP A 571 14.58 10.33 -1.16
CA TRP A 571 15.66 10.44 -2.15
C TRP A 571 15.09 10.79 -3.53
N ARG A 572 15.78 11.70 -4.24
CA ARG A 572 15.36 12.26 -5.53
C ARG A 572 16.50 12.18 -6.53
N LEU A 573 16.14 11.97 -7.79
CA LEU A 573 17.02 12.03 -8.95
C LEU A 573 16.32 12.85 -10.03
N GLN A 574 16.98 13.88 -10.56
CA GLN A 574 16.42 14.78 -11.56
C GLN A 574 17.42 15.03 -12.70
N SER A 575 17.19 14.35 -13.82
CA SER A 575 17.77 14.69 -15.11
C SER A 575 16.76 15.43 -15.99
N LYS A 576 17.21 16.00 -17.10
CA LYS A 576 16.34 16.62 -18.13
C LYS A 576 15.20 15.69 -18.59
N ASN A 577 15.46 14.38 -18.65
CA ASN A 577 14.58 13.38 -19.25
C ASN A 577 13.90 12.46 -18.21
N MET A 578 14.22 12.60 -16.93
CA MET A 578 13.67 11.75 -15.86
C MET A 578 13.73 12.47 -14.51
N THR A 579 12.56 12.64 -13.87
CA THR A 579 12.48 12.99 -12.44
C THR A 579 11.90 11.80 -11.68
N SER A 580 12.73 11.18 -10.84
CA SER A 580 12.35 10.08 -9.94
C SER A 580 12.38 10.59 -8.51
N LEU A 581 11.22 10.63 -7.86
CA LEU A 581 11.07 10.97 -6.45
C LEU A 581 10.63 9.72 -5.69
N HIS A 582 11.37 9.37 -4.63
CA HIS A 582 11.00 8.32 -3.70
C HIS A 582 10.96 8.86 -2.29
N SER A 583 9.90 8.48 -1.57
CA SER A 583 9.67 8.80 -0.18
C SER A 583 9.10 7.57 0.51
N SER A 584 9.65 7.20 1.66
CA SER A 584 9.09 6.15 2.52
C SER A 584 8.93 6.66 3.94
N SER A 585 7.79 6.37 4.57
CA SER A 585 7.64 6.53 6.02
C SER A 585 8.54 5.52 6.74
N VAL A 586 9.19 5.97 7.80
CA VAL A 586 10.07 5.21 8.68
C VAL A 586 9.57 5.43 10.11
N ASP A 587 8.91 4.42 10.67
CA ASP A 587 8.28 4.55 12.00
C ASP A 587 9.28 4.85 13.13
N ASP A 588 10.56 4.49 12.93
CA ASP A 588 11.65 4.79 13.85
C ASP A 588 11.99 6.28 14.01
N PHE A 589 11.56 7.14 13.08
CA PHE A 589 11.69 8.60 13.22
C PHE A 589 10.51 9.21 14.00
N ASN A 590 9.44 8.45 14.25
CA ASN A 590 8.21 8.96 14.85
C ASN A 590 8.25 8.85 16.39
N LEU A 591 7.86 9.92 17.08
CA LEU A 591 7.79 9.97 18.57
C LEU A 591 6.86 8.89 19.14
N LEU A 592 5.86 8.48 18.37
CA LEU A 592 4.86 7.49 18.76
C LEU A 592 5.48 6.14 19.16
N GLY A 593 6.55 5.69 18.50
CA GLY A 593 7.23 4.44 18.84
C GLY A 593 7.87 4.47 20.23
N ILE A 594 8.72 5.48 20.47
CA ILE A 594 9.47 5.58 21.72
C ILE A 594 8.58 5.98 22.91
N PHE A 595 7.65 6.94 22.75
CA PHE A 595 6.81 7.38 23.87
C PHE A 595 5.82 6.31 24.37
N ARG A 596 5.40 5.38 23.49
CA ARG A 596 4.72 4.14 23.94
C ARG A 596 5.61 3.37 24.90
N SER A 597 6.83 3.05 24.50
CA SER A 597 7.78 2.26 25.29
C SER A 597 8.14 2.93 26.62
N LEU A 598 8.50 4.22 26.60
CA LEU A 598 8.78 5.02 27.80
C LEU A 598 7.62 4.96 28.82
N SER A 599 6.36 5.03 28.33
CA SER A 599 5.19 5.01 29.21
C SER A 599 4.87 3.66 29.84
N GLN A 600 5.38 2.55 29.30
CA GLN A 600 5.26 1.23 29.92
C GLN A 600 6.20 1.08 31.12
N GLU A 601 7.34 1.79 31.09
CA GLU A 601 8.33 1.82 32.18
C GLU A 601 7.99 2.89 33.22
N ASN A 602 7.87 4.15 32.82
CA ASN A 602 7.50 5.27 33.69
C ASN A 602 6.58 6.29 33.00
N ALA A 603 5.27 6.05 33.11
CA ALA A 603 4.24 6.91 32.53
C ALA A 603 4.30 8.38 33.00
N SER A 604 4.59 8.66 34.27
CA SER A 604 4.64 10.04 34.78
C SER A 604 5.78 10.83 34.14
N GLN A 605 6.98 10.24 34.11
CA GLN A 605 8.15 10.84 33.46
C GLN A 605 7.95 10.95 31.94
N ALA A 606 7.26 10.00 31.31
CA ALA A 606 6.89 10.11 29.90
C ALA A 606 5.88 11.25 29.62
N ILE A 607 4.94 11.54 30.53
CA ILE A 607 4.05 12.71 30.44
C ILE A 607 4.83 14.01 30.62
N GLU A 608 5.79 14.06 31.53
CA GLU A 608 6.64 15.23 31.78
C GLU A 608 7.54 15.54 30.57
N LEU A 609 8.18 14.52 29.97
CA LEU A 609 8.95 14.69 28.73
C LEU A 609 8.07 15.02 27.51
N ALA A 610 6.83 14.51 27.46
CA ALA A 610 5.90 14.88 26.41
C ALA A 610 5.44 16.36 26.52
N ARG A 611 5.46 16.93 27.73
CA ARG A 611 5.09 18.33 28.01
C ARG A 611 6.22 19.33 27.81
N SER A 612 7.49 18.90 27.78
CA SER A 612 8.63 19.80 27.52
C SER A 612 8.87 20.08 26.03
N PHE A 613 8.13 19.45 25.13
CA PHE A 613 8.00 19.91 23.74
C PHE A 613 7.23 21.23 23.67
N GLU A 614 7.88 22.28 23.17
CA GLU A 614 7.29 23.62 23.03
C GLU A 614 6.28 23.66 21.85
N GLY A 615 6.60 22.99 20.75
CA GLY A 615 5.70 22.85 19.60
C GLY A 615 4.44 22.04 19.91
N GLU A 616 3.27 22.56 19.50
CA GLU A 616 1.96 21.91 19.68
C GLU A 616 1.94 20.47 19.13
N ALA A 617 2.55 20.25 17.96
CA ALA A 617 2.54 18.98 17.26
C ALA A 617 3.31 17.84 17.97
N PRO A 618 4.63 17.95 18.23
CA PRO A 618 5.37 16.89 18.93
C PRO A 618 4.83 16.63 20.35
N ARG A 619 4.36 17.69 21.06
CA ARG A 619 3.67 17.56 22.35
C ARG A 619 2.40 16.71 22.24
N ALA A 620 1.52 17.00 21.28
CA ALA A 620 0.29 16.25 21.07
C ALA A 620 0.57 14.79 20.69
N THR A 621 1.50 14.55 19.76
CA THR A 621 1.92 13.21 19.32
C THR A 621 2.42 12.36 20.49
N ALA A 622 3.33 12.90 21.30
CA ALA A 622 3.87 12.22 22.46
C ALA A 622 2.79 11.92 23.53
N LEU A 623 1.95 12.90 23.87
CA LEU A 623 0.87 12.72 24.86
C LEU A 623 -0.19 11.71 24.40
N ILE A 624 -0.54 11.65 23.11
CA ILE A 624 -1.44 10.61 22.55
C ILE A 624 -0.79 9.23 22.65
N ALA A 625 0.50 9.10 22.33
CA ALA A 625 1.23 7.82 22.37
C ALA A 625 1.33 7.24 23.80
N VAL A 626 1.62 8.10 24.79
CA VAL A 626 1.59 7.74 26.22
C VAL A 626 0.17 7.32 26.64
N SER A 627 -0.84 8.12 26.31
CA SER A 627 -2.21 7.90 26.80
C SER A 627 -2.87 6.65 26.22
N ARG A 628 -2.67 6.36 24.92
CA ARG A 628 -3.13 5.10 24.30
C ARG A 628 -2.54 3.87 24.99
N THR A 629 -1.27 3.95 25.38
CA THR A 629 -0.59 2.89 26.12
C THR A 629 -1.21 2.69 27.51
N LEU A 630 -1.52 3.79 28.21
CA LEU A 630 -2.20 3.77 29.51
C LEU A 630 -3.64 3.23 29.46
N LEU A 631 -4.37 3.45 28.35
CA LEU A 631 -5.68 2.84 28.10
C LEU A 631 -5.60 1.35 27.74
N GLY A 632 -4.42 0.85 27.36
CA GLY A 632 -4.22 -0.52 26.88
C GLY A 632 -4.46 -0.72 25.39
N GLU A 633 -4.58 0.35 24.59
CA GLU A 633 -4.69 0.27 23.13
C GLU A 633 -3.37 -0.21 22.51
N LYS A 634 -3.23 -1.52 22.32
CA LYS A 634 -2.20 -2.13 21.48
C LYS A 634 -2.64 -2.10 20.02
N LYS A 635 -2.15 -1.11 19.27
CA LYS A 635 -2.22 -1.00 17.80
C LYS A 635 -0.84 -0.68 17.26
#